data_AF-A0A356IH45-F1
#
_entry.id   AF-A0A356IH45-F1
#
_cell.length_a   1.000
_cell.length_b   1.000
_cell.length_c   1.000
_cell.angle_alpha   90.00
_cell.angle_beta   90.00
_cell.angle_gamma   90.00
#
_symmetry.space_group_name_H-M   'P 1'
#
loop_
_entity.id
_entity.type
_entity.pdbx_description
1 polymer ?
#
loop_
_entity_poly.entity_id
_entity_poly.type
_entity_poly.pdbx_seq_one_letter_code
_entity_poly.pdbx_strand_id
1 'polypeptide(L)'
;YVPTFPMTTSKRDYYEVLGVLRDATQEDLKKAFRKQALKFHPDRNKESDAGERFKEVNEAYQVLSDPQRKAQYDQFGHAGVNGQQGRGFDGFEGFGGFGDIFDSFFGGSSRQAPNRGADLEFQINVSFRDAAFGVPRELKINRMETCDRCEGGKAEPGTDVVECPGCHGEGKVRRTQRTFFGQFEQVTTCPTCQGEKQTVQTACKKCSGRGKERKSRKIEVQIPAGIEHGTKLLIHGEGETGGRGVQSGDLYVHIGVENDKIFDRKGDDILMTAELDIAMATLGGIINIETLDG
;
A
#
# COMPACT_ATOMS: atom_id res chain seq x y z
N TYR A 1 53.63 -9.84 -24.54
CA TYR A 1 53.02 -8.55 -24.90
C TYR A 1 51.52 -8.70 -24.82
N VAL A 2 50.92 -8.22 -23.73
CA VAL A 2 49.46 -8.20 -23.56
C VAL A 2 49.02 -6.77 -23.93
N PRO A 3 48.14 -6.58 -24.93
CA PRO A 3 47.70 -5.24 -25.29
C PRO A 3 46.73 -4.73 -24.22
N THR A 4 47.13 -3.66 -23.55
CA THR A 4 46.30 -2.90 -22.61
C THR A 4 45.32 -2.02 -23.40
N PHE A 5 44.02 -2.24 -23.23
CA PHE A 5 42.99 -1.35 -23.74
C PHE A 5 42.79 -0.15 -22.79
N PRO A 6 42.58 1.07 -23.31
CA PRO A 6 42.48 2.27 -22.51
C PRO A 6 41.17 2.31 -21.72
N MET A 7 41.27 2.54 -20.41
CA MET A 7 40.14 2.83 -19.54
C MET A 7 39.61 4.24 -19.81
N THR A 8 38.38 4.33 -20.30
CA THR A 8 37.56 5.55 -20.30
C THR A 8 36.39 5.35 -19.32
N THR A 9 36.37 6.15 -18.25
CA THR A 9 35.20 6.59 -17.43
C THR A 9 33.84 5.92 -17.70
N SER A 10 33.09 5.30 -16.78
CA SER A 10 33.25 4.90 -15.38
C SER A 10 32.12 3.91 -14.98
N LYS A 11 31.82 2.89 -15.80
CA LYS A 11 30.87 1.81 -15.48
C LYS A 11 31.41 0.46 -15.95
N ARG A 12 31.31 -0.57 -15.10
CA ARG A 12 31.78 -1.93 -15.39
C ARG A 12 30.99 -2.58 -16.52
N ASP A 13 31.60 -3.50 -17.26
CA ASP A 13 30.92 -4.26 -18.31
C ASP A 13 29.86 -5.19 -17.67
N TYR A 14 28.66 -5.28 -18.26
CA TYR A 14 27.56 -6.04 -17.66
C TYR A 14 27.82 -7.55 -17.60
N TYR A 15 28.61 -8.09 -18.53
CA TYR A 15 29.05 -9.49 -18.48
C TYR A 15 30.04 -9.70 -17.33
N GLU A 16 30.92 -8.74 -17.07
CA GLU A 16 31.83 -8.77 -15.91
C GLU A 16 31.08 -8.63 -14.59
N VAL A 17 30.06 -7.77 -14.53
CA VAL A 17 29.22 -7.57 -13.34
C VAL A 17 28.48 -8.86 -12.96
N LEU A 18 27.93 -9.57 -13.95
CA LEU A 18 27.29 -10.87 -13.72
C LEU A 18 28.32 -12.01 -13.57
N GLY A 19 29.55 -11.82 -14.04
CA GLY A 19 30.60 -12.83 -14.02
C GLY A 19 30.38 -13.94 -15.06
N VAL A 20 29.89 -13.57 -16.24
CA VAL A 20 29.62 -14.49 -17.36
C VAL A 20 30.41 -14.08 -18.61
N LEU A 21 30.52 -14.98 -19.58
CA LEU A 21 31.08 -14.69 -20.90
C LEU A 21 30.03 -14.03 -21.81
N ARG A 22 30.47 -13.35 -22.87
CA ARG A 22 29.58 -12.64 -23.81
C ARG A 22 28.65 -13.56 -24.60
N ASP A 23 29.06 -14.81 -24.80
CA ASP A 23 28.29 -15.88 -25.43
C ASP A 23 27.32 -16.59 -24.46
N ALA A 24 27.21 -16.12 -23.21
CA ALA A 24 26.31 -16.71 -22.21
C ALA A 24 24.86 -16.79 -22.70
N THR A 25 24.26 -17.96 -22.45
CA THR A 25 22.85 -18.19 -22.73
C THR A 25 21.96 -17.48 -21.72
N GLN A 26 20.66 -17.37 -22.02
CA GLN A 26 19.69 -16.80 -21.09
C GLN A 26 19.61 -17.56 -19.76
N GLU A 27 19.84 -18.87 -19.79
CA GLU A 27 19.89 -19.68 -18.57
C GLU A 27 21.11 -19.36 -17.71
N ASP A 28 22.26 -19.13 -18.35
CA ASP A 28 23.51 -18.78 -17.66
C ASP A 28 23.42 -17.39 -17.03
N LEU A 29 22.83 -16.42 -17.74
CA LEU A 29 22.54 -15.08 -17.21
C LEU A 29 21.64 -15.14 -15.97
N LYS A 30 20.58 -15.96 -16.01
CA LYS A 30 19.65 -16.13 -14.88
C LYS A 30 20.32 -16.81 -13.68
N LYS A 31 21.17 -17.82 -13.91
CA LYS A 31 21.93 -18.48 -12.85
C LYS A 31 22.94 -17.54 -12.21
N ALA A 32 23.66 -16.77 -13.03
CA ALA A 32 24.64 -15.78 -12.57
C ALA A 32 23.99 -14.66 -11.76
N PHE A 33 22.86 -14.12 -12.23
CA PHE A 33 22.09 -13.11 -11.51
C PHE A 33 21.67 -13.60 -10.13
N ARG A 34 21.08 -14.80 -10.02
CA ARG A 34 20.67 -15.36 -8.72
C ARG A 34 21.85 -15.51 -7.74
N LYS A 35 23.00 -15.94 -8.25
CA LYS A 35 24.22 -16.11 -7.45
C LYS A 35 24.73 -14.77 -6.92
N GLN A 36 24.76 -13.73 -7.76
CA GLN A 36 25.24 -12.40 -7.37
C GLN A 36 24.22 -11.65 -6.49
N ALA A 37 22.92 -11.76 -6.79
CA ALA A 37 21.85 -11.17 -6.00
C ALA A 37 21.82 -11.72 -4.57
N LEU A 38 22.05 -13.03 -4.39
CA LEU A 38 22.18 -13.63 -3.05
C LEU A 38 23.43 -13.16 -2.30
N LYS A 39 24.53 -12.88 -3.02
CA LYS A 39 25.81 -12.43 -2.46
C LYS A 39 25.78 -10.98 -1.99
N PHE A 40 25.04 -10.12 -2.71
CA PHE A 40 24.95 -8.68 -2.43
C PHE A 40 23.60 -8.27 -1.85
N HIS A 41 22.79 -9.23 -1.38
CA HIS A 41 21.51 -8.92 -0.75
C HIS A 41 21.72 -8.11 0.54
N PRO A 42 21.02 -6.98 0.75
CA PRO A 42 21.21 -6.10 1.90
C PRO A 42 21.01 -6.79 3.25
N ASP A 43 20.12 -7.80 3.32
CA ASP A 43 19.90 -8.57 4.56
C ASP A 43 21.05 -9.54 4.90
N ARG A 44 21.86 -9.95 3.93
CA ARG A 44 22.92 -10.97 4.11
C ARG A 44 24.32 -10.38 4.06
N ASN A 45 24.50 -9.25 3.37
CA ASN A 45 25.77 -8.57 3.25
C ASN A 45 25.66 -7.14 3.81
N LYS A 46 26.43 -6.87 4.88
CA LYS A 46 26.47 -5.59 5.59
C LYS A 46 27.66 -4.71 5.16
N GLU A 47 28.37 -5.08 4.09
CA GLU A 47 29.42 -4.25 3.51
C GLU A 47 28.83 -2.95 2.97
N SER A 48 29.57 -1.84 3.11
CA SER A 48 29.13 -0.51 2.71
C SER A 48 28.89 -0.37 1.20
N ASP A 49 29.50 -1.24 0.38
CA ASP A 49 29.38 -1.24 -1.09
C ASP A 49 28.41 -2.32 -1.63
N ALA A 50 27.78 -3.13 -0.76
CA ALA A 50 26.87 -4.19 -1.17
C ALA A 50 25.64 -3.64 -1.92
N GLY A 51 25.10 -2.50 -1.48
CA GLY A 51 23.96 -1.84 -2.12
C GLY A 51 24.26 -1.33 -3.54
N GLU A 52 25.45 -0.77 -3.76
CA GLU A 52 25.87 -0.30 -5.09
C GLU A 52 26.10 -1.47 -6.04
N ARG A 53 26.78 -2.52 -5.56
CA ARG A 53 26.98 -3.75 -6.34
C ARG A 53 25.67 -4.46 -6.67
N PHE A 54 24.71 -4.44 -5.76
CA PHE A 54 23.38 -5.00 -6.02
C PHE A 54 22.63 -4.22 -7.11
N LYS A 55 22.72 -2.88 -7.10
CA LYS A 55 22.16 -2.05 -8.17
C LYS A 55 22.79 -2.37 -9.53
N GLU A 56 24.12 -2.48 -9.60
CA GLU A 56 24.83 -2.83 -10.84
C GLU A 56 24.45 -4.22 -11.37
N VAL A 57 24.33 -5.22 -10.50
CA VAL A 57 23.92 -6.58 -10.87
C VAL A 57 22.50 -6.61 -11.45
N ASN A 58 21.60 -5.78 -10.92
CA ASN A 58 20.25 -5.64 -11.47
C ASN A 58 20.23 -4.94 -12.82
N GLU A 59 20.98 -3.84 -12.96
CA GLU A 59 21.11 -3.11 -14.24
C GLU A 59 21.66 -4.04 -15.33
N ALA A 60 22.70 -4.82 -15.01
CA ALA A 60 23.31 -5.78 -15.91
C ALA A 60 22.32 -6.88 -16.36
N TYR A 61 21.58 -7.46 -15.42
CA TYR A 61 20.61 -8.50 -15.77
C TYR A 61 19.45 -7.95 -16.59
N GLN A 62 18.93 -6.76 -16.30
CA GLN A 62 17.84 -6.15 -17.09
C GLN A 62 18.24 -5.89 -18.54
N VAL A 63 19.49 -5.50 -18.78
CA VAL A 63 19.98 -5.25 -20.15
C VAL A 63 20.28 -6.56 -20.87
N LEU A 64 20.96 -7.50 -20.22
CA LEU A 64 21.41 -8.74 -20.87
C LEU A 64 20.29 -9.81 -20.99
N SER A 65 19.27 -9.78 -20.14
CA SER A 65 18.15 -10.74 -20.19
C SER A 65 17.16 -10.45 -21.32
N ASP A 66 17.09 -9.22 -21.82
CA ASP A 66 16.25 -8.86 -22.96
C ASP A 66 17.06 -8.97 -24.27
N PRO A 67 16.65 -9.81 -25.26
CA PRO A 67 17.41 -9.99 -26.50
C PRO A 67 17.66 -8.71 -27.30
N GLN A 68 16.72 -7.76 -27.28
CA GLN A 68 16.82 -6.51 -28.03
C GLN A 68 17.79 -5.54 -27.34
N ARG A 69 17.72 -5.43 -26.00
CA ARG A 69 18.64 -4.60 -25.21
C ARG A 69 20.04 -5.19 -25.16
N LYS A 70 20.17 -6.52 -25.09
CA LYS A 70 21.44 -7.24 -25.20
C LYS A 70 22.11 -6.91 -26.55
N ALA A 71 21.36 -7.01 -27.65
CA ALA A 71 21.90 -6.67 -28.97
C ALA A 71 22.34 -5.20 -29.08
N GLN A 72 21.58 -4.26 -28.50
CA GLN A 72 21.96 -2.84 -28.46
C GLN A 72 23.21 -2.60 -27.61
N TYR A 73 23.30 -3.26 -26.45
CA TYR A 73 24.47 -3.22 -25.58
C TYR A 73 25.71 -3.83 -26.24
N ASP A 74 25.55 -4.94 -26.95
CA ASP A 74 26.65 -5.60 -27.67
C ASP A 74 27.17 -4.73 -28.83
N GLN A 75 26.30 -3.94 -29.46
CA GLN A 75 26.65 -3.06 -30.59
C GLN A 75 27.21 -1.70 -30.18
N PHE A 76 26.69 -1.10 -29.11
CA PHE A 76 26.94 0.30 -28.75
C PHE A 76 27.42 0.49 -27.30
N GLY A 77 27.63 -0.59 -26.55
CA GLY A 77 27.99 -0.56 -25.14
C GLY A 77 26.94 0.16 -24.29
N HIS A 78 27.38 0.73 -23.16
CA HIS A 78 26.52 1.48 -22.24
C HIS A 78 25.81 2.69 -22.89
N ALA A 79 26.34 3.24 -23.98
CA ALA A 79 25.72 4.34 -24.71
C ALA A 79 24.45 3.91 -25.47
N GLY A 80 24.38 2.66 -25.94
CA GLY A 80 23.22 2.14 -26.67
C GLY A 80 21.97 1.94 -25.82
N VAL A 81 22.14 1.75 -24.52
CA VAL A 81 21.06 1.44 -23.57
C VAL A 81 20.69 2.62 -22.68
N ASN A 82 21.58 3.60 -22.51
CA ASN A 82 21.26 4.87 -21.85
C ASN A 82 20.41 5.82 -22.74
N GLY A 83 20.47 5.69 -24.07
CA GLY A 83 19.73 6.55 -25.01
C GLY A 83 18.20 6.41 -24.97
N GLN A 84 17.67 5.43 -24.23
CA GLN A 84 16.24 5.20 -24.04
C GLN A 84 15.74 5.60 -22.63
N GLN A 85 16.54 6.36 -21.87
CA GLN A 85 16.16 6.97 -20.57
C GLN A 85 15.39 8.30 -20.71
N GLY A 86 14.93 8.67 -21.91
CA GLY A 86 14.12 9.88 -22.14
C GLY A 86 12.64 9.79 -21.74
N ARG A 87 12.16 8.64 -21.24
CA ARG A 87 10.80 8.50 -20.68
C ARG A 87 10.79 7.48 -19.54
N GLY A 88 10.95 7.97 -18.31
CA GLY A 88 10.46 7.25 -17.12
C GLY A 88 11.46 6.92 -16.02
N PHE A 89 12.51 7.71 -15.81
CA PHE A 89 13.34 7.54 -14.60
C PHE A 89 14.00 8.85 -14.14
N ASP A 90 13.18 9.88 -13.96
CA ASP A 90 13.53 11.07 -13.19
C ASP A 90 12.55 11.09 -12.00
N GLY A 91 13.01 10.63 -10.84
CA GLY A 91 12.14 10.40 -9.67
C GLY A 91 12.61 9.30 -8.72
N PHE A 92 13.91 8.97 -8.69
CA PHE A 92 14.48 8.06 -7.69
C PHE A 92 15.39 8.78 -6.71
N GLU A 93 14.90 9.90 -6.18
CA GLU A 93 15.39 10.51 -4.95
C GLU A 93 14.20 10.62 -4.00
N GLY A 94 14.06 9.62 -3.13
CA GLY A 94 13.10 9.64 -2.04
C GLY A 94 11.81 8.87 -2.32
N PHE A 95 11.85 7.55 -2.18
CA PHE A 95 10.79 6.80 -1.49
C PHE A 95 11.27 5.37 -1.23
N GLY A 96 11.07 4.87 -0.01
CA GLY A 96 11.27 3.46 0.31
C GLY A 96 10.38 2.58 -0.56
N GLY A 97 10.92 1.46 -1.04
CA GLY A 97 10.13 0.44 -1.74
C GLY A 97 10.72 -0.07 -3.05
N PHE A 98 11.99 -0.50 -3.07
CA PHE A 98 12.53 -1.27 -4.20
C PHE A 98 11.84 -2.65 -4.41
N GLY A 99 10.99 -3.09 -3.47
CA GLY A 99 10.20 -4.32 -3.59
C GLY A 99 9.03 -4.21 -4.59
N ASP A 100 8.39 -3.05 -4.69
CA ASP A 100 7.14 -2.88 -5.48
C ASP A 100 7.35 -2.93 -7.00
N ILE A 101 8.54 -2.55 -7.47
CA ILE A 101 8.91 -2.58 -8.88
C ILE A 101 9.31 -4.00 -9.33
N PHE A 102 9.87 -4.81 -8.41
CA PHE A 102 10.25 -6.19 -8.71
C PHE A 102 9.00 -7.10 -8.82
N ASP A 103 7.98 -6.87 -8.00
CA ASP A 103 6.70 -7.60 -8.06
C ASP A 103 5.88 -7.29 -9.31
N SER A 104 5.90 -6.05 -9.80
CA SER A 104 5.16 -5.68 -11.03
C SER A 104 5.74 -6.26 -12.31
N PHE A 105 7.01 -6.70 -12.31
CA PHE A 105 7.71 -7.16 -13.51
C PHE A 105 7.90 -8.69 -13.57
N PHE A 106 7.98 -9.38 -12.42
CA PHE A 106 8.22 -10.84 -12.34
C PHE A 106 7.01 -11.67 -11.89
N GLY A 107 5.95 -11.05 -11.39
CA GLY A 107 4.75 -11.75 -10.96
C GLY A 107 3.53 -11.11 -11.56
N GLY A 108 2.90 -11.81 -12.51
CA GLY A 108 1.48 -11.63 -12.82
C GLY A 108 0.60 -12.06 -11.64
N SER A 109 0.90 -11.57 -10.43
CA SER A 109 -0.04 -11.54 -9.34
C SER A 109 -1.08 -10.53 -9.78
N SER A 110 -2.09 -11.03 -10.50
CA SER A 110 -3.44 -10.49 -10.42
C SER A 110 -3.60 -10.08 -8.96
N ARG A 111 -3.49 -8.78 -8.67
CA ARG A 111 -3.80 -8.21 -7.35
C ARG A 111 -5.18 -8.76 -7.07
N GLN A 112 -5.23 -9.84 -6.31
CA GLN A 112 -6.46 -10.44 -5.90
C GLN A 112 -7.01 -9.34 -5.03
N ALA A 113 -8.03 -8.64 -5.55
CA ALA A 113 -8.68 -7.57 -4.84
C ALA A 113 -8.90 -8.12 -3.42
N PRO A 114 -8.49 -7.38 -2.38
CA PRO A 114 -8.58 -7.88 -1.03
C PRO A 114 -9.95 -8.52 -0.86
N ASN A 115 -10.01 -9.73 -0.31
CA ASN A 115 -11.29 -10.40 0.01
C ASN A 115 -12.01 -9.67 1.17
N ARG A 116 -11.86 -8.35 1.22
CA ARG A 116 -12.23 -7.44 2.27
C ARG A 116 -12.60 -6.08 1.69
N GLY A 117 -13.58 -5.41 2.30
CA GLY A 117 -13.87 -4.01 2.03
C GLY A 117 -12.74 -3.08 2.43
N ALA A 118 -12.80 -1.85 1.95
CA ALA A 118 -11.80 -0.84 2.23
C ALA A 118 -11.85 -0.40 3.70
N ASP A 119 -10.70 -0.08 4.26
CA ASP A 119 -10.62 0.49 5.59
C ASP A 119 -11.12 1.95 5.60
N LEU A 120 -11.65 2.38 6.75
CA LEU A 120 -12.07 3.76 7.00
C LEU A 120 -11.15 4.41 8.00
N GLU A 121 -10.84 5.68 7.78
CA GLU A 121 -10.14 6.52 8.75
C GLU A 121 -11.10 7.61 9.24
N PHE A 122 -11.10 7.83 10.55
CA PHE A 122 -11.92 8.84 11.19
C PHE A 122 -11.11 9.58 12.24
N GLN A 123 -11.17 10.91 12.23
CA GLN A 123 -10.46 11.72 13.21
C GLN A 123 -11.44 12.27 14.25
N ILE A 124 -11.09 12.14 15.52
CA ILE A 124 -11.77 12.80 16.62
C ILE A 124 -10.81 13.65 17.42
N ASN A 125 -11.32 14.76 17.94
CA ASN A 125 -10.61 15.55 18.93
C ASN A 125 -11.27 15.35 20.29
N VAL A 126 -10.45 15.18 21.31
CA VAL A 126 -10.87 15.07 22.72
C VAL A 126 -10.16 16.12 23.54
N SER A 127 -10.80 16.55 24.63
CA SER A 127 -10.15 17.44 25.58
C SER A 127 -9.00 16.74 26.30
N PHE A 128 -8.07 17.52 26.83
CA PHE A 128 -6.97 16.99 27.65
C PHE A 128 -7.48 16.17 28.85
N ARG A 129 -8.54 16.63 29.52
CA ARG A 129 -9.17 15.93 30.65
C ARG A 129 -9.79 14.60 30.21
N ASP A 130 -10.52 14.59 29.09
CA ASP A 130 -11.10 13.35 28.56
C ASP A 130 -10.03 12.33 28.17
N ALA A 131 -8.90 12.81 27.63
CA ALA A 131 -7.75 11.97 27.31
C ALA A 131 -7.10 11.41 28.58
N ALA A 132 -7.04 12.19 29.66
CA ALA A 132 -6.49 11.76 30.94
C ALA A 132 -7.36 10.69 31.62
N PHE A 133 -8.68 10.89 31.69
CA PHE A 133 -9.60 10.01 32.43
C PHE A 133 -10.20 8.87 31.59
N GLY A 134 -10.18 9.01 30.26
CA GLY A 134 -10.92 8.13 29.36
C GLY A 134 -12.42 8.45 29.39
N VAL A 135 -13.06 8.34 28.22
CA VAL A 135 -14.49 8.66 28.09
C VAL A 135 -15.12 7.86 26.95
N PRO A 136 -16.36 7.38 27.10
CA PRO A 136 -17.12 6.87 25.97
C PRO A 136 -17.42 8.00 24.98
N ARG A 137 -17.17 7.77 23.69
CA ARG A 137 -17.53 8.69 22.60
C ARG A 137 -18.38 7.99 21.54
N GLU A 138 -19.48 8.63 21.15
CA GLU A 138 -20.30 8.20 20.02
C GLU A 138 -19.77 8.82 18.72
N LEU A 139 -19.33 7.97 17.79
CA LEU A 139 -18.89 8.35 16.46
C LEU A 139 -20.03 8.20 15.46
N LYS A 140 -20.28 9.23 14.65
CA LYS A 140 -21.24 9.17 13.54
C LYS A 140 -20.49 9.04 12.23
N ILE A 141 -20.45 7.84 11.68
CA ILE A 141 -19.76 7.54 10.42
C ILE A 141 -20.76 7.33 9.29
N ASN A 142 -20.39 7.78 8.08
CA ASN A 142 -21.18 7.57 6.87
C ASN A 142 -20.46 6.60 5.95
N ARG A 143 -20.84 5.32 5.99
CA ARG A 143 -20.21 4.24 5.21
C ARG A 143 -21.16 3.61 4.21
N MET A 144 -20.62 2.88 3.24
CA MET A 144 -21.39 1.98 2.39
C MET A 144 -21.65 0.68 3.14
N GLU A 145 -22.92 0.30 3.20
CA GLU A 145 -23.34 -1.00 3.70
C GLU A 145 -23.98 -1.81 2.57
N THR A 146 -24.03 -3.12 2.77
CA THR A 146 -24.80 -4.01 1.90
C THR A 146 -26.24 -3.53 1.86
N CYS A 147 -26.82 -3.44 0.66
CA CYS A 147 -28.20 -3.00 0.53
C CYS A 147 -29.14 -3.99 1.21
N ASP A 148 -29.96 -3.53 2.17
CA ASP A 148 -30.86 -4.44 2.92
C ASP A 148 -31.85 -5.19 2.04
N ARG A 149 -32.21 -4.60 0.88
CA ARG A 149 -33.24 -5.16 0.00
C ARG A 149 -32.70 -6.31 -0.83
N CYS A 150 -31.52 -6.15 -1.46
CA CYS A 150 -30.96 -7.18 -2.34
C CYS A 150 -29.81 -7.97 -1.71
N GLU A 151 -29.41 -7.64 -0.48
CA GLU A 151 -28.31 -8.28 0.25
C GLU A 151 -27.00 -8.37 -0.56
N GLY A 152 -26.74 -7.33 -1.37
CA GLY A 152 -25.58 -7.28 -2.25
C GLY A 152 -25.73 -8.05 -3.57
N GLY A 153 -26.86 -8.74 -3.78
CA GLY A 153 -27.16 -9.47 -5.01
C GLY A 153 -27.53 -8.61 -6.21
N LYS A 154 -27.64 -7.28 -6.04
CA LYS A 154 -27.94 -6.26 -7.08
C LYS A 154 -29.28 -6.42 -7.82
N ALA A 155 -29.91 -7.58 -7.76
CA ALA A 155 -31.22 -7.89 -8.31
C ALA A 155 -32.35 -7.44 -7.38
N GLU A 156 -33.52 -7.21 -7.94
CA GLU A 156 -34.75 -7.06 -7.17
C GLU A 156 -35.15 -8.42 -6.55
N PRO A 157 -35.48 -8.48 -5.25
CA PRO A 157 -35.93 -9.72 -4.62
C PRO A 157 -37.12 -10.34 -5.35
N GLY A 158 -37.06 -11.64 -5.60
CA GLY A 158 -38.09 -12.38 -6.34
C GLY A 158 -37.94 -12.35 -7.87
N THR A 159 -36.83 -11.80 -8.39
CA THR A 159 -36.49 -11.92 -9.81
C THR A 159 -35.41 -12.97 -10.03
N ASP A 160 -35.52 -13.71 -11.13
CA ASP A 160 -34.58 -14.77 -11.44
C ASP A 160 -33.22 -14.20 -11.81
N VAL A 161 -32.21 -14.76 -11.15
CA VAL A 161 -30.81 -14.47 -11.44
C VAL A 161 -30.36 -15.48 -12.49
N VAL A 162 -30.06 -15.00 -13.70
CA VAL A 162 -29.69 -15.86 -14.82
C VAL A 162 -28.17 -15.98 -14.88
N GLU A 163 -27.66 -17.15 -15.25
CA GLU A 163 -26.23 -17.30 -15.55
C GLU A 163 -25.79 -16.31 -16.62
N CYS A 164 -24.59 -15.74 -16.43
CA CYS A 164 -24.10 -14.74 -17.36
C CYS A 164 -23.90 -15.36 -18.74
N PRO A 165 -24.59 -14.87 -19.80
CA PRO A 165 -24.48 -15.45 -21.13
C PRO A 165 -23.09 -15.24 -21.76
N GLY A 166 -22.32 -14.27 -21.26
CA GLY A 166 -20.98 -13.96 -21.78
C GLY A 166 -19.85 -14.82 -21.21
N CYS A 167 -20.03 -15.44 -20.05
CA CYS A 167 -19.02 -16.31 -19.43
C CYS A 167 -19.55 -17.65 -18.94
N HIS A 168 -20.84 -17.94 -19.13
CA HIS A 168 -21.50 -19.19 -18.72
C HIS A 168 -21.19 -19.61 -17.28
N GLY A 169 -21.22 -18.64 -16.35
CA GLY A 169 -20.94 -18.91 -14.93
C GLY A 169 -19.46 -18.96 -14.54
N GLU A 170 -18.51 -18.79 -15.48
CA GLU A 170 -17.08 -18.80 -15.15
C GLU A 170 -16.60 -17.48 -14.52
N GLY A 171 -17.26 -16.35 -14.83
CA GLY A 171 -16.89 -15.01 -14.36
C GLY A 171 -15.66 -14.40 -15.06
N LYS A 172 -14.98 -15.17 -15.92
CA LYS A 172 -13.82 -14.76 -16.72
C LYS A 172 -14.05 -15.13 -18.18
N VAL A 173 -13.45 -14.38 -19.10
CA VAL A 173 -13.50 -14.65 -20.55
C VAL A 173 -12.09 -14.65 -21.11
N ARG A 174 -11.78 -15.64 -21.96
CA ARG A 174 -10.51 -15.74 -22.67
C ARG A 174 -10.57 -14.87 -23.91
N ARG A 175 -9.71 -13.85 -23.99
CA ARG A 175 -9.55 -13.01 -25.17
C ARG A 175 -8.27 -13.40 -25.88
N THR A 176 -8.41 -14.01 -27.05
CA THR A 176 -7.27 -14.27 -27.94
C THR A 176 -6.97 -13.01 -28.74
N GLN A 177 -5.85 -12.36 -28.47
CA GLN A 177 -5.35 -11.25 -29.28
C GLN A 177 -4.28 -11.78 -30.25
N ARG A 178 -4.50 -11.52 -31.54
CA ARG A 178 -3.49 -11.75 -32.57
C ARG A 178 -2.51 -10.59 -32.54
N THR A 179 -1.27 -10.89 -32.18
CA THR A 179 -0.16 -9.94 -32.25
C THR A 179 0.81 -10.37 -33.36
N PHE A 180 1.73 -9.49 -33.73
CA PHE A 180 2.76 -9.77 -34.74
C PHE A 180 3.64 -11.00 -34.38
N PHE A 181 3.66 -11.40 -33.10
CA PHE A 181 4.41 -12.55 -32.57
C PHE A 181 3.58 -13.83 -32.39
N GLY A 182 2.31 -13.85 -32.81
CA GLY A 182 1.43 -15.01 -32.71
C GLY A 182 0.13 -14.74 -31.95
N GLN A 183 -0.60 -15.82 -31.65
CA GLN A 183 -1.85 -15.77 -30.90
C GLN A 183 -1.53 -15.79 -29.39
N PHE A 184 -1.81 -14.69 -28.69
CA PHE A 184 -1.67 -14.61 -27.24
C PHE A 184 -3.06 -14.66 -26.61
N GLU A 185 -3.27 -15.62 -25.70
CA GLU A 185 -4.54 -15.80 -25.00
C GLU A 185 -4.45 -15.15 -23.62
N GLN A 186 -5.22 -14.10 -23.38
CA GLN A 186 -5.30 -13.43 -22.08
C GLN A 186 -6.65 -13.72 -21.41
N VAL A 187 -6.62 -14.08 -20.13
CA VAL A 187 -7.82 -14.24 -19.32
C VAL A 187 -8.18 -12.89 -18.73
N THR A 188 -9.37 -12.38 -19.05
CA THR A 188 -9.89 -11.11 -18.54
C THR A 188 -11.18 -11.35 -17.75
N THR A 189 -11.49 -10.48 -16.78
CA THR A 189 -12.78 -10.53 -16.08
C THR A 189 -13.91 -10.32 -17.08
N CYS A 190 -14.99 -11.10 -16.98
CA CYS A 190 -16.12 -10.99 -17.88
C CYS A 190 -16.72 -9.56 -17.83
N PRO A 191 -16.81 -8.82 -18.95
CA PRO A 191 -17.34 -7.45 -18.94
C PRO A 191 -18.86 -7.41 -18.66
N THR A 192 -19.57 -8.51 -18.95
CA THR A 192 -21.03 -8.60 -18.81
C THR A 192 -21.46 -8.77 -17.35
N CYS A 193 -20.78 -9.61 -16.57
CA CYS A 193 -21.08 -9.82 -15.15
C CYS A 193 -20.04 -9.23 -14.19
N GLN A 194 -18.97 -8.62 -14.69
CA GLN A 194 -17.86 -8.08 -13.89
C GLN A 194 -17.29 -9.07 -12.86
N GLY A 195 -17.29 -10.38 -13.19
CA GLY A 195 -16.84 -11.45 -12.30
C GLY A 195 -17.90 -12.07 -11.39
N GLU A 196 -19.14 -11.57 -11.39
CA GLU A 196 -20.22 -12.10 -10.53
C GLU A 196 -20.84 -13.42 -11.01
N LYS A 197 -20.43 -13.94 -12.18
CA LYS A 197 -20.89 -15.19 -12.81
C LYS A 197 -22.37 -15.19 -13.25
N GLN A 198 -23.15 -14.28 -12.72
CA GLN A 198 -24.58 -14.17 -12.92
C GLN A 198 -24.94 -12.76 -13.40
N THR A 199 -26.07 -12.64 -14.08
CA THR A 199 -26.64 -11.38 -14.56
C THR A 199 -28.06 -11.22 -14.03
N VAL A 200 -28.38 -10.00 -13.61
CA VAL A 200 -29.69 -9.66 -13.05
C VAL A 200 -30.58 -9.08 -14.15
N GLN A 201 -31.80 -9.61 -14.31
CA GLN A 201 -32.76 -9.06 -15.28
C GLN A 201 -33.35 -7.73 -14.80
N THR A 202 -33.69 -7.65 -13.51
CA THR A 202 -34.24 -6.45 -12.88
C THR A 202 -33.27 -5.96 -11.82
N ALA A 203 -32.70 -4.77 -12.02
CA ALA A 203 -31.88 -4.12 -11.02
C ALA A 203 -32.71 -3.75 -9.78
N CYS A 204 -32.11 -3.89 -8.59
CA CYS A 204 -32.74 -3.53 -7.33
C CYS A 204 -33.15 -2.05 -7.32
N LYS A 205 -34.41 -1.76 -6.98
CA LYS A 205 -34.94 -0.39 -6.97
C LYS A 205 -34.33 0.50 -5.88
N LYS A 206 -33.87 -0.09 -4.76
CA LYS A 206 -33.32 0.65 -3.60
C LYS A 206 -31.89 1.14 -3.85
N CYS A 207 -31.01 0.27 -4.36
CA CYS A 207 -29.61 0.61 -4.64
C CYS A 207 -29.31 0.91 -6.11
N SER A 208 -30.31 0.79 -6.99
CA SER A 208 -30.19 0.95 -8.45
C SER A 208 -29.14 0.01 -9.06
N GLY A 209 -29.12 -1.25 -8.61
CA GLY A 209 -28.16 -2.25 -9.09
C GLY A 209 -26.73 -2.13 -8.54
N ARG A 210 -26.46 -1.21 -7.59
CA ARG A 210 -25.12 -1.09 -6.97
C ARG A 210 -24.81 -2.17 -5.93
N GLY A 211 -25.85 -2.75 -5.31
CA GLY A 211 -25.71 -3.76 -4.25
C GLY A 211 -25.28 -3.19 -2.88
N LYS A 212 -24.94 -1.90 -2.83
CA LYS A 212 -24.51 -1.19 -1.62
C LYS A 212 -25.28 0.13 -1.50
N GLU A 213 -25.48 0.59 -0.28
CA GLU A 213 -26.16 1.85 0.04
C GLU A 213 -25.43 2.62 1.13
N ARG A 214 -25.43 3.95 1.05
CA ARG A 214 -24.78 4.79 2.05
C ARG A 214 -25.68 4.92 3.27
N LYS A 215 -25.15 4.59 4.45
CA LYS A 215 -25.85 4.69 5.73
C LYS A 215 -25.01 5.42 6.76
N SER A 216 -25.70 6.17 7.61
CA SER A 216 -25.10 6.77 8.80
C SER A 216 -25.22 5.77 9.94
N ARG A 217 -24.08 5.40 10.54
CA ARG A 217 -24.01 4.51 11.71
C ARG A 217 -23.41 5.26 12.89
N LYS A 218 -23.96 4.96 14.06
CA LYS A 218 -23.45 5.40 15.35
C LYS A 218 -22.63 4.25 15.93
N ILE A 219 -21.35 4.49 16.19
CA ILE A 219 -20.44 3.53 16.81
C ILE A 219 -19.99 4.12 18.13
N GLU A 220 -20.22 3.39 19.22
CA GLU A 220 -19.72 3.79 20.53
C GLU A 220 -18.29 3.25 20.71
N VAL A 221 -17.35 4.14 21.02
CA VAL A 221 -15.94 3.82 21.20
C VAL A 221 -15.53 4.25 22.59
N GLN A 222 -14.91 3.33 23.32
CA GLN A 222 -14.33 3.62 24.61
C GLN A 222 -12.91 4.14 24.41
N ILE A 223 -12.70 5.41 24.73
CA ILE A 223 -11.38 6.01 24.69
C ILE A 223 -10.68 5.68 26.02
N PRO A 224 -9.56 4.95 25.98
CA PRO A 224 -8.86 4.60 27.22
C PRO A 224 -8.27 5.84 27.89
N ALA A 225 -8.10 5.76 29.20
CA ALA A 225 -7.41 6.78 29.99
C ALA A 225 -5.93 6.86 29.62
N GLY A 226 -5.35 8.06 29.73
CA GLY A 226 -3.93 8.33 29.50
C GLY A 226 -3.48 8.36 28.04
N ILE A 227 -4.40 8.36 27.07
CA ILE A 227 -4.05 8.36 25.64
C ILE A 227 -3.24 9.59 25.22
N GLU A 228 -2.32 9.39 24.29
CA GLU A 228 -1.50 10.46 23.72
C GLU A 228 -2.11 11.04 22.45
N HIS A 229 -1.71 12.26 22.11
CA HIS A 229 -2.07 12.88 20.84
C HIS A 229 -1.53 12.05 19.67
N GLY A 230 -2.39 11.76 18.69
CA GLY A 230 -2.04 10.95 17.52
C GLY A 230 -2.20 9.44 17.71
N THR A 231 -2.67 9.00 18.89
CA THR A 231 -3.01 7.60 19.14
C THR A 231 -4.06 7.11 18.13
N LYS A 232 -3.88 5.89 17.63
CA LYS A 232 -4.81 5.25 16.70
C LYS A 232 -5.53 4.10 17.39
N LEU A 233 -6.86 4.13 17.41
CA LEU A 233 -7.69 3.00 17.84
C LEU A 233 -8.19 2.24 16.63
N LEU A 234 -8.08 0.91 16.69
CA LEU A 234 -8.55 0.00 15.65
C LEU A 234 -9.87 -0.62 16.08
N ILE A 235 -10.90 -0.48 15.24
CA ILE A 235 -12.21 -1.09 15.45
C ILE A 235 -12.48 -2.06 14.32
N HIS A 236 -12.55 -3.34 14.67
CA HIS A 236 -12.58 -4.39 13.68
C HIS A 236 -13.92 -4.50 12.95
N GLY A 237 -13.86 -4.63 11.62
CA GLY A 237 -15.04 -4.88 10.78
C GLY A 237 -15.98 -3.69 10.60
N GLU A 238 -15.61 -2.51 11.13
CA GLU A 238 -16.41 -1.29 11.05
C GLU A 238 -16.09 -0.39 9.84
N GLY A 239 -15.19 -0.83 8.95
CA GLY A 239 -14.86 -0.16 7.70
C GLY A 239 -15.93 -0.28 6.61
N GLU A 240 -15.55 -0.06 5.34
CA GLU A 240 -16.45 -0.19 4.20
C GLU A 240 -16.84 -1.65 3.96
N THR A 241 -18.06 -1.89 3.45
CA THR A 241 -18.47 -3.24 3.07
C THR A 241 -17.70 -3.73 1.84
N GLY A 242 -17.19 -4.96 1.89
CA GLY A 242 -16.63 -5.65 0.74
C GLY A 242 -17.68 -6.00 -0.33
N GLY A 243 -18.95 -6.15 0.07
CA GLY A 243 -20.02 -6.67 -0.78
C GLY A 243 -20.42 -8.09 -0.38
N ARG A 244 -21.12 -8.80 -1.28
CA ARG A 244 -21.70 -10.11 -0.96
C ARG A 244 -20.62 -11.16 -0.68
N GLY A 245 -20.59 -11.69 0.55
CA GLY A 245 -19.67 -12.74 0.98
C GLY A 245 -18.23 -12.27 1.22
N VAL A 246 -18.00 -10.95 1.27
CA VAL A 246 -16.68 -10.33 1.45
C VAL A 246 -16.69 -9.59 2.79
N GLN A 247 -15.67 -9.82 3.64
CA GLN A 247 -15.59 -9.19 4.96
C GLN A 247 -15.52 -7.66 4.85
N SER A 248 -16.05 -6.92 5.82
CA SER A 248 -15.88 -5.45 5.88
C SER A 248 -14.45 -5.06 6.24
N GLY A 249 -14.01 -3.89 5.80
CA GLY A 249 -12.76 -3.25 6.25
C GLY A 249 -12.74 -2.96 7.76
N ASP A 250 -11.66 -2.39 8.25
CA ASP A 250 -11.54 -1.87 9.61
C ASP A 250 -11.79 -0.37 9.67
N LEU A 251 -12.11 0.14 10.87
CA LEU A 251 -12.17 1.57 11.16
C LEU A 251 -10.98 1.96 12.05
N TYR A 252 -10.15 2.85 11.55
CA TYR A 252 -9.05 3.48 12.28
C TYR A 252 -9.50 4.85 12.80
N VAL A 253 -9.57 4.97 14.12
CA VAL A 253 -9.93 6.22 14.79
C VAL A 253 -8.65 6.91 15.26
N HIS A 254 -8.33 8.04 14.63
CA HIS A 254 -7.22 8.90 14.99
C HIS A 254 -7.68 9.87 16.07
N ILE A 255 -7.02 9.85 17.22
CA ILE A 255 -7.38 10.71 18.34
C ILE A 255 -6.41 11.88 18.42
N GLY A 256 -6.92 13.08 18.19
CA GLY A 256 -6.27 14.32 18.55
C GLY A 256 -6.62 14.71 19.98
N VAL A 257 -5.61 14.89 20.82
CA VAL A 257 -5.81 15.53 22.14
C VAL A 257 -5.64 17.03 21.96
N GLU A 258 -6.63 17.81 22.37
CA GLU A 258 -6.58 19.27 22.38
C GLU A 258 -5.68 19.76 23.53
N ASN A 259 -4.96 20.85 23.29
CA ASN A 259 -4.14 21.47 24.32
C ASN A 259 -5.03 22.07 25.41
N ASP A 260 -4.66 21.85 26.66
CA ASP A 260 -5.30 22.52 27.79
C ASP A 260 -4.73 23.94 27.95
N LYS A 261 -5.47 24.81 28.66
CA LYS A 261 -5.01 26.19 28.93
C LYS A 261 -4.14 26.28 30.18
N ILE A 262 -4.29 25.34 31.09
CA ILE A 262 -3.67 25.31 32.42
C ILE A 262 -2.58 24.24 32.47
N PHE A 263 -2.84 23.10 31.82
CA PHE A 263 -1.98 21.92 31.89
C PHE A 263 -1.22 21.65 30.59
N ASP A 264 0.07 21.37 30.72
CA ASP A 264 0.93 20.87 29.65
C ASP A 264 1.41 19.46 30.00
N ARG A 265 1.32 18.52 29.05
CA ARG A 265 1.84 17.16 29.25
C ARG A 265 3.25 17.01 28.72
N LYS A 266 4.14 16.42 29.52
CA LYS A 266 5.47 15.96 29.11
C LYS A 266 5.66 14.50 29.51
N GLY A 267 5.45 13.60 28.55
CA GLY A 267 5.44 12.15 28.83
C GLY A 267 4.31 11.82 29.80
N ASP A 268 4.65 11.26 30.95
CA ASP A 268 3.68 10.93 32.01
C ASP A 268 3.46 12.09 33.00
N ASP A 269 4.25 13.17 32.89
CA ASP A 269 4.15 14.32 33.78
C ASP A 269 3.14 15.34 33.26
N ILE A 270 2.37 15.91 34.18
CA ILE A 270 1.48 17.04 33.94
C ILE A 270 2.08 18.26 34.61
N LEU A 271 2.33 19.29 33.82
CA LEU A 271 2.91 20.55 34.25
C LEU A 271 1.82 21.62 34.30
N MET A 272 1.85 22.44 35.33
CA MET A 272 1.08 23.68 35.40
C MET A 272 2.00 24.81 35.86
N THR A 273 1.69 26.04 35.44
CA THR A 273 2.37 27.23 35.94
C THR A 273 1.47 27.91 36.96
N ALA A 274 1.92 27.98 38.21
CA ALA A 274 1.25 28.74 39.26
C ALA A 274 1.97 30.07 39.47
N GLU A 275 1.23 31.18 39.35
CA GLU A 275 1.77 32.51 39.63
C GLU A 275 1.72 32.80 41.14
N LEU A 276 2.85 33.24 41.68
CA LEU A 276 3.03 33.51 43.11
C LEU A 276 3.41 34.97 43.34
N ASP A 277 2.82 35.58 44.37
CA ASP A 277 3.31 36.86 44.88
C ASP A 277 4.66 36.67 45.60
N ILE A 278 5.56 37.65 45.45
CA ILE A 278 6.91 37.61 46.00
C ILE A 278 6.91 37.57 47.54
N ALA A 279 5.94 38.23 48.19
CA ALA A 279 5.81 38.19 49.64
C ALA A 279 5.47 36.77 50.12
N MET A 280 4.61 36.07 49.38
CA MET A 280 4.21 34.70 49.70
C MET A 280 5.34 33.70 49.46
N ALA A 281 6.09 33.89 48.36
CA ALA A 281 7.26 33.06 48.05
C ALA A 281 8.39 33.21 49.08
N THR A 282 8.53 34.38 49.71
CA THR A 282 9.60 34.66 50.69
C THR A 282 9.23 34.28 52.13
N LEU A 283 7.98 34.54 52.54
CA LEU A 283 7.53 34.32 53.92
C LEU A 283 6.94 32.92 54.16
N GLY A 284 6.60 32.21 53.08
CA GLY A 284 5.85 30.97 53.14
C GLY A 284 4.34 31.21 53.24
N GLY A 285 3.57 30.30 52.66
CA GLY A 285 2.10 30.39 52.61
C GLY A 285 1.47 29.15 51.98
N ILE A 286 0.16 29.19 51.81
CA ILE A 286 -0.64 28.12 51.17
C ILE A 286 -1.28 28.68 49.92
N ILE A 287 -1.07 28.04 48.78
CA ILE A 287 -1.77 28.35 47.54
C ILE A 287 -2.69 27.20 47.14
N ASN A 288 -3.84 27.55 46.59
CA ASN A 288 -4.75 26.58 45.98
C ASN A 288 -4.41 26.48 44.50
N ILE A 289 -4.18 25.25 44.05
CA ILE A 289 -3.93 24.93 42.64
C ILE A 289 -5.09 24.08 42.13
N GLU A 290 -5.45 24.28 40.86
CA GLU A 290 -6.41 23.41 40.18
C GLU A 290 -5.72 22.10 39.82
N THR A 291 -6.36 20.98 40.11
CA THR A 291 -5.89 19.65 39.71
C THR A 291 -6.72 19.13 38.53
N LEU A 292 -6.34 18.01 37.91
CA LEU A 292 -7.15 17.41 36.85
C LEU A 292 -8.53 16.95 37.33
N ASP A 293 -8.62 16.54 38.60
CA ASP A 293 -9.84 16.05 39.24
C ASP A 293 -10.70 17.18 39.83
N GLY A 294 -10.19 18.41 39.84
CA GLY A 294 -10.79 19.58 40.50
C GLY A 294 -10.05 20.04 41.75
#